data_AF-A0A955BJQ7-F1
#
_entry.id   AF-A0A955BJQ7-F1
#
_cell.length_a   1.000
_cell.length_b   1.000
_cell.length_c   1.000
_cell.angle_alpha   90.00
_cell.angle_beta   90.00
_cell.angle_gamma   90.00
#
_symmetry.space_group_name_H-M   'P 1'
#
loop_
_entity.id
_entity.type
_entity.pdbx_description
1 polymer ?
#
loop_
_entity_poly.entity_id
_entity_poly.type
_entity_poly.pdbx_seq_one_letter_code
_entity_poly.pdbx_strand_id
1 'polypeptide(L)'
;MSSVIDPKKKTSASAATVKKLKKARKAKDDRRRENRESLDHPFHPTEQTGHDRKAHDNSPGEATWQTKAIMGTVVLLPFLGTIAAIVLAWQYGLMGGLYLGLMIGGWVLTGMGITIGFHRMLTHRSFDTYGWVRGFWALMGSLAIEGSPLVWCAVHRMHHQFSDQDGDPHSPHLHGKGWKNWVKGFYHAHCGWMFGGAWSESIVSRYVPDLATDRTLVALDRFYLGVVALSLLAPAAIAGLVTMSWQGAALGLLWGGLVRIFVTHHI
;
A
#
# COMPACT_ATOMS: atom_id res chain seq x y z
N MET A 1 -48.56 -44.63 23.53
CA MET A 1 -47.49 -43.70 23.94
C MET A 1 -47.25 -42.72 22.79
N SER A 2 -47.86 -41.53 22.84
CA SER A 2 -47.63 -40.46 21.86
C SER A 2 -47.26 -39.21 22.63
N SER A 3 -45.99 -38.81 22.54
CA SER A 3 -45.46 -37.58 23.15
C SER A 3 -45.49 -36.49 22.09
N VAL A 4 -46.39 -35.53 22.28
CA VAL A 4 -46.52 -34.32 21.46
C VAL A 4 -45.37 -33.38 21.82
N ILE A 5 -44.53 -33.05 20.84
CA ILE A 5 -43.50 -32.00 20.97
C ILE A 5 -44.21 -30.65 20.84
N ASP A 6 -44.21 -29.86 21.92
CA ASP A 6 -44.74 -28.49 21.96
C ASP A 6 -43.81 -27.50 21.21
N PRO A 7 -44.29 -26.83 20.15
CA PRO A 7 -43.46 -25.93 19.33
C PRO A 7 -43.28 -24.51 19.91
N LYS A 8 -43.61 -24.24 21.18
CA LYS A 8 -43.62 -22.86 21.74
C LYS A 8 -42.52 -22.50 22.75
N LYS A 9 -41.32 -23.06 22.69
CA LYS A 9 -40.15 -22.47 23.39
C LYS A 9 -39.33 -21.56 22.48
N LYS A 10 -39.93 -20.45 22.03
CA LYS A 10 -39.15 -19.29 21.56
C LYS A 10 -38.64 -18.54 22.79
N THR A 11 -37.33 -18.54 22.99
CA THR A 11 -36.64 -17.78 24.02
C THR A 11 -36.96 -16.29 23.84
N SER A 12 -37.83 -15.74 24.69
CA SER A 12 -38.04 -14.29 24.74
C SER A 12 -36.80 -13.67 25.37
N ALA A 13 -36.00 -12.97 24.58
CA ALA A 13 -34.97 -12.12 25.13
C ALA A 13 -35.66 -11.10 26.05
N SER A 14 -35.28 -11.06 27.33
CA SER A 14 -35.77 -10.09 28.30
C SER A 14 -35.76 -8.68 27.68
N ALA A 15 -36.81 -7.89 27.94
CA ALA A 15 -36.92 -6.51 27.47
C ALA A 15 -35.64 -5.69 27.77
N ALA A 16 -34.94 -6.02 28.87
CA ALA A 16 -33.66 -5.43 29.22
C ALA A 16 -32.53 -5.76 28.21
N THR A 17 -32.47 -7.00 27.72
CA THR A 17 -31.48 -7.46 26.73
C THR A 17 -31.73 -6.80 25.38
N VAL A 18 -32.99 -6.72 24.94
CA VAL A 18 -33.37 -6.04 23.69
C VAL A 18 -33.04 -4.55 23.76
N LYS A 19 -33.30 -3.90 24.91
CA LYS A 19 -32.96 -2.48 25.14
C LYS A 19 -31.45 -2.25 25.12
N LYS A 20 -30.65 -3.15 25.71
CA LYS A 20 -29.18 -3.08 25.71
C LYS A 20 -28.61 -3.23 24.29
N LEU A 21 -29.13 -4.16 23.50
CA LEU A 21 -28.72 -4.37 22.11
C LEU A 21 -29.09 -3.17 21.22
N LYS A 22 -30.29 -2.62 21.36
CA LYS A 22 -30.70 -1.40 20.64
C LYS A 22 -29.81 -0.20 21.00
N LYS A 23 -29.46 -0.03 22.29
CA LYS A 23 -28.55 1.04 22.74
C LYS A 23 -27.13 0.85 22.19
N ALA A 24 -26.61 -0.37 22.17
CA ALA A 24 -25.30 -0.68 21.63
C ALA A 24 -25.23 -0.47 20.10
N ARG A 25 -26.30 -0.85 19.38
CA ARG A 25 -26.42 -0.60 17.94
C ARG A 25 -26.50 0.89 17.64
N LYS A 26 -27.34 1.63 18.36
CA LYS A 26 -27.44 3.10 18.22
C LYS A 26 -26.09 3.78 18.50
N ALA A 27 -25.39 3.43 19.57
CA ALA A 27 -24.06 3.98 19.86
C ALA A 27 -22.98 3.59 18.84
N LYS A 28 -23.16 2.49 18.10
CA LYS A 28 -22.28 2.11 16.98
C LYS A 28 -22.61 2.90 15.72
N ASP A 29 -23.89 3.14 15.46
CA ASP A 29 -24.37 3.92 14.33
C ASP A 29 -24.06 5.42 14.52
N ASP A 30 -24.21 5.95 15.73
CA ASP A 30 -23.86 7.32 16.10
C ASP A 30 -22.35 7.56 15.93
N ARG A 31 -21.49 6.63 16.41
CA ARG A 31 -20.03 6.71 16.16
C ARG A 31 -19.64 6.60 14.70
N ARG A 32 -20.37 5.81 13.92
CA ARG A 32 -20.15 5.73 12.46
C ARG A 32 -20.54 7.04 11.78
N ARG A 33 -21.60 7.68 12.26
CA ARG A 33 -22.06 8.96 11.75
C ARG A 33 -21.11 10.11 12.11
N GLU A 34 -20.65 10.18 13.36
CA GLU A 34 -19.64 11.16 13.78
C GLU A 34 -18.31 10.98 13.01
N ASN A 35 -17.86 9.74 12.82
CA ASN A 35 -16.71 9.47 11.97
C ASN A 35 -16.96 9.86 10.51
N ARG A 36 -18.19 9.70 9.99
CA ARG A 36 -18.53 10.12 8.62
C ARG A 36 -18.56 11.64 8.49
N GLU A 37 -19.13 12.34 9.47
CA GLU A 37 -19.18 13.81 9.51
C GLU A 37 -17.77 14.42 9.71
N SER A 38 -16.84 13.74 10.39
CA SER A 38 -15.44 14.17 10.45
C SER A 38 -14.65 13.87 9.16
N LEU A 39 -15.11 12.90 8.35
CA LEU A 39 -14.53 12.53 7.05
C LEU A 39 -15.07 13.37 5.89
N ASP A 40 -16.26 13.96 6.04
CA ASP A 40 -16.95 14.77 5.02
C ASP A 40 -16.39 16.19 4.86
N HIS A 41 -15.39 16.61 5.66
CA HIS A 41 -14.61 17.79 5.34
C HIS A 41 -13.67 17.46 4.17
N PRO A 42 -13.87 18.06 2.97
CA PRO A 42 -12.85 18.04 1.95
C PRO A 42 -11.57 18.56 2.58
N PHE A 43 -10.42 18.02 2.19
CA PHE A 43 -9.15 18.65 2.50
C PHE A 43 -9.14 20.03 1.83
N HIS A 44 -9.61 21.02 2.56
CA HIS A 44 -9.32 22.41 2.29
C HIS A 44 -7.98 22.66 2.99
N PRO A 45 -6.90 22.95 2.23
CA PRO A 45 -5.71 23.50 2.85
C PRO A 45 -6.17 24.68 3.69
N THR A 46 -5.74 24.74 4.94
CA THR A 46 -5.90 25.97 5.72
C THR A 46 -5.30 27.08 4.86
N GLU A 47 -6.13 28.01 4.39
CA GLU A 47 -5.64 29.26 3.81
C GLU A 47 -4.79 29.90 4.91
N GLN A 48 -3.47 29.75 4.79
CA GLN A 48 -2.54 30.44 5.66
C GLN A 48 -2.68 31.92 5.32
N THR A 49 -3.46 32.62 6.14
CA THR A 49 -3.62 34.06 6.09
C THR A 49 -2.22 34.69 6.16
N GLY A 50 -1.96 35.58 5.21
CA GLY A 50 -0.62 36.07 4.93
C GLY A 50 -0.04 36.86 6.09
N HIS A 51 0.87 36.25 6.86
CA HIS A 51 1.91 37.02 7.56
C HIS A 51 3.21 36.29 7.91
N ASP A 52 3.48 35.08 7.41
CA ASP A 52 4.80 34.43 7.62
C ASP A 52 5.17 33.46 6.48
N ARG A 53 5.20 33.97 5.24
CA ARG A 53 5.84 33.25 4.12
C ARG A 53 7.36 33.39 4.22
N LYS A 54 7.97 32.80 5.25
CA LYS A 54 9.28 32.19 5.03
C LYS A 54 9.01 31.05 4.07
N ALA A 55 9.69 31.04 2.93
CA ALA A 55 9.65 29.94 1.98
C ALA A 55 10.10 28.67 2.71
N HIS A 56 9.16 27.95 3.34
CA HIS A 56 9.37 26.55 3.63
C HIS A 56 9.45 25.91 2.26
N ASP A 57 10.68 25.59 1.87
CA ASP A 57 10.96 24.70 0.76
C ASP A 57 10.01 23.50 0.89
N ASN A 58 9.00 23.47 0.03
CA ASN A 58 8.02 22.38 0.00
C ASN A 58 8.60 21.17 -0.75
N SER A 59 9.83 21.27 -1.29
CA SER A 59 10.50 20.15 -1.91
C SER A 59 10.98 19.16 -0.84
N PRO A 60 10.90 17.85 -1.11
CA PRO A 60 11.53 16.87 -0.25
C PRO A 60 13.04 17.14 -0.23
N GLY A 61 13.60 17.34 0.97
CA GLY A 61 15.04 17.51 1.14
C GLY A 61 15.85 16.28 0.75
N GLU A 62 17.13 16.22 1.12
CA GLU A 62 17.97 15.05 0.85
C GLU A 62 17.61 13.84 1.73
N ALA A 63 17.64 12.64 1.16
CA ALA A 63 17.47 11.41 1.94
C ALA A 63 18.76 11.04 2.69
N THR A 64 18.59 10.34 3.81
CA THR A 64 19.73 9.73 4.51
C THR A 64 20.41 8.66 3.65
N TRP A 65 21.68 8.34 3.94
CA TRP A 65 22.40 7.30 3.20
C TRP A 65 21.76 5.92 3.38
N GLN A 66 21.18 5.65 4.55
CA GLN A 66 20.42 4.43 4.83
C GLN A 66 19.20 4.32 3.93
N THR A 67 18.43 5.41 3.78
CA THR A 67 17.29 5.46 2.85
C THR A 67 17.75 5.21 1.42
N LYS A 68 18.83 5.85 0.98
CA LYS A 68 19.39 5.64 -0.37
C LYS A 68 19.82 4.19 -0.60
N ALA A 69 20.45 3.55 0.38
CA ALA A 69 20.85 2.14 0.30
C ALA A 69 19.64 1.19 0.24
N ILE A 70 18.59 1.46 1.03
CA ILE A 70 17.35 0.69 1.02
C ILE A 70 16.67 0.82 -0.35
N MET A 71 16.49 2.05 -0.84
CA MET A 71 15.85 2.29 -2.14
C MET A 71 16.67 1.70 -3.29
N GLY A 72 18.00 1.80 -3.23
CA GLY A 72 18.89 1.11 -4.17
C GLY A 72 18.68 -0.40 -4.16
N THR A 73 18.48 -1.01 -2.99
CA THR A 73 18.17 -2.45 -2.88
C THR A 73 16.80 -2.79 -3.47
N VAL A 74 15.77 -1.98 -3.17
CA VAL A 74 14.40 -2.16 -3.68
C VAL A 74 14.36 -2.06 -5.21
N VAL A 75 15.17 -1.19 -5.81
CA VAL A 75 15.27 -1.04 -7.27
C VAL A 75 16.10 -2.17 -7.90
N LEU A 76 17.30 -2.43 -7.37
CA LEU A 76 18.26 -3.33 -8.03
C LEU A 76 17.94 -4.81 -7.83
N LEU A 77 17.45 -5.22 -6.66
CA LEU A 77 17.25 -6.64 -6.36
C LEU A 77 16.17 -7.30 -7.26
N PRO A 78 14.96 -6.71 -7.43
CA PRO A 78 13.96 -7.24 -8.36
C PRO A 78 14.42 -7.21 -9.82
N PHE A 79 15.18 -6.19 -10.23
CA PHE A 79 15.73 -6.08 -11.58
C PHE A 79 16.72 -7.21 -11.88
N LEU A 80 17.71 -7.41 -11.01
CA LEU A 80 18.68 -8.50 -11.13
C LEU A 80 18.01 -9.87 -11.03
N GLY A 81 17.01 -10.00 -10.15
CA GLY A 81 16.17 -11.20 -10.06
C GLY A 81 15.45 -11.51 -11.38
N THR A 82 14.90 -10.48 -12.04
CA THR A 82 14.25 -10.64 -13.35
C THR A 82 15.22 -11.08 -14.43
N ILE A 83 16.44 -10.52 -14.48
CA ILE A 83 17.49 -10.97 -15.40
C ILE A 83 17.82 -12.45 -15.16
N ALA A 84 18.02 -12.84 -13.90
CA ALA A 84 18.29 -14.24 -13.54
C ALA A 84 17.13 -15.17 -13.94
N ALA A 85 15.88 -14.73 -13.74
CA ALA A 85 14.68 -15.48 -14.13
C ALA A 85 14.61 -15.72 -15.64
N ILE A 86 14.91 -14.69 -16.45
CA ILE A 86 14.94 -14.80 -17.91
C ILE A 86 16.00 -15.81 -18.35
N VAL A 87 17.23 -15.72 -17.82
CA VAL A 87 18.32 -16.64 -18.15
C VAL A 87 17.97 -18.08 -17.77
N LEU A 88 17.42 -18.30 -16.56
CA LEU A 88 17.04 -19.63 -16.09
C LEU A 88 15.84 -20.21 -16.87
N ALA A 89 14.87 -19.37 -17.25
CA ALA A 89 13.77 -19.79 -18.12
C ALA A 89 14.27 -20.23 -19.49
N TRP A 90 15.14 -19.44 -20.11
CA TRP A 90 15.65 -19.70 -21.44
C TRP A 90 16.53 -20.96 -21.50
N GLN A 91 17.46 -21.10 -20.55
CA GLN A 91 18.45 -22.17 -20.58
C GLN A 91 17.89 -23.52 -20.12
N TYR A 92 16.96 -23.50 -19.15
CA TYR A 92 16.53 -24.70 -18.44
C TYR A 92 15.01 -24.92 -18.43
N GLY A 93 14.22 -24.03 -19.03
CA GLY A 93 12.77 -24.14 -19.04
C GLY A 93 12.11 -24.00 -17.65
N LEU A 94 12.78 -23.34 -16.70
CA LEU A 94 12.35 -23.25 -15.29
C LEU A 94 11.22 -22.23 -15.02
N MET A 95 10.23 -22.18 -15.92
CA MET A 95 9.04 -21.34 -15.81
C MET A 95 7.75 -22.18 -15.96
N GLY A 96 7.54 -23.10 -15.02
CA GLY A 96 6.31 -23.89 -14.95
C GLY A 96 5.07 -23.08 -14.58
N GLY A 97 3.88 -23.61 -14.89
CA GLY A 97 2.59 -22.94 -14.66
C GLY A 97 2.33 -22.52 -13.21
N LEU A 98 2.88 -23.26 -12.22
CA LEU A 98 2.82 -22.88 -10.81
C LEU A 98 3.46 -21.50 -10.56
N TYR A 99 4.69 -21.30 -11.04
CA TYR A 99 5.45 -20.07 -10.80
C TYR A 99 4.83 -18.89 -11.55
N LEU A 100 4.35 -19.13 -12.77
CA LEU A 100 3.61 -18.14 -13.54
C LEU A 100 2.30 -17.75 -12.84
N GLY A 101 1.57 -18.72 -12.30
CA GLY A 101 0.35 -18.48 -11.51
C GLY A 101 0.61 -17.67 -10.24
N LEU A 102 1.68 -17.97 -9.52
CA LEU A 102 2.11 -17.18 -8.34
C LEU A 102 2.50 -15.75 -8.73
N MET A 103 3.22 -15.59 -9.84
CA MET A 103 3.62 -14.28 -10.35
C MET A 103 2.41 -13.45 -10.76
N ILE A 104 1.54 -13.98 -11.64
CA ILE A 104 0.36 -13.24 -12.15
C ILE A 104 -0.66 -13.00 -11.04
N GLY A 105 -0.96 -14.02 -10.23
CA GLY A 105 -1.90 -13.88 -9.12
C GLY A 105 -1.42 -12.85 -8.09
N GLY A 106 -0.14 -12.91 -7.72
CA GLY A 106 0.48 -11.91 -6.84
C GLY A 106 0.49 -10.51 -7.45
N TRP A 107 0.81 -10.39 -8.74
CA TRP A 107 0.79 -9.12 -9.47
C TRP A 107 -0.61 -8.49 -9.47
N VAL A 108 -1.65 -9.26 -9.81
CA VAL A 108 -3.04 -8.77 -9.78
C VAL A 108 -3.46 -8.35 -8.38
N LEU A 109 -3.19 -9.18 -7.36
CA LEU A 109 -3.59 -8.88 -5.99
C LEU A 109 -2.91 -7.62 -5.44
N THR A 110 -1.60 -7.50 -5.65
CA THR A 110 -0.81 -6.35 -5.16
C THR A 110 -1.14 -5.07 -5.93
N GLY A 111 -1.26 -5.13 -7.26
CA GLY A 111 -1.69 -3.99 -8.09
C GLY A 111 -3.11 -3.52 -7.78
N MET A 112 -4.03 -4.43 -7.50
CA MET A 112 -5.37 -4.08 -6.99
C MET A 112 -5.30 -3.50 -5.57
N GLY A 113 -4.37 -3.98 -4.74
CA GLY A 113 -4.06 -3.39 -3.44
C GLY A 113 -3.62 -1.93 -3.52
N ILE A 114 -2.75 -1.58 -4.48
CA ILE A 114 -2.37 -0.19 -4.76
C ILE A 114 -3.58 0.58 -5.29
N THR A 115 -4.25 0.08 -6.33
CA THR A 115 -5.31 0.80 -7.03
C THR A 115 -6.57 1.03 -6.17
N ILE A 116 -7.07 -0.03 -5.56
CA ILE A 116 -8.29 0.00 -4.74
C ILE A 116 -7.94 0.49 -3.33
N GLY A 117 -6.89 -0.07 -2.75
CA GLY A 117 -6.49 0.20 -1.37
C GLY A 117 -5.85 1.56 -1.22
N PHE A 118 -4.60 1.71 -1.66
CA PHE A 118 -3.81 2.91 -1.39
C PHE A 118 -4.35 4.14 -2.13
N HIS A 119 -4.62 3.99 -3.43
CA HIS A 119 -5.01 5.10 -4.29
C HIS A 119 -6.46 5.55 -4.05
N ARG A 120 -7.45 4.70 -4.33
CA ARG A 120 -8.87 5.10 -4.26
C ARG A 120 -9.40 5.20 -2.83
N MET A 121 -9.13 4.21 -1.99
CA MET A 121 -9.72 4.13 -0.64
C MET A 121 -8.97 4.99 0.39
N LEU A 122 -7.63 4.90 0.46
CA LEU A 122 -6.86 5.60 1.50
C LEU A 122 -6.52 7.04 1.11
N THR A 123 -6.03 7.25 -0.11
CA THR A 123 -5.61 8.59 -0.55
C THR A 123 -6.81 9.45 -0.90
N HIS A 124 -7.65 9.00 -1.84
CA HIS A 124 -8.75 9.79 -2.39
C HIS A 124 -10.09 9.64 -1.68
N ARG A 125 -10.17 8.72 -0.70
CA ARG A 125 -11.40 8.43 0.08
C ARG A 125 -12.64 8.27 -0.80
N SER A 126 -12.49 7.66 -1.97
CA SER A 126 -13.57 7.58 -2.97
C SER A 126 -14.74 6.69 -2.53
N PHE A 127 -14.57 5.88 -1.50
CA PHE A 127 -15.61 5.05 -0.91
C PHE A 127 -15.28 4.64 0.53
N ASP A 128 -16.32 4.37 1.31
CA ASP A 128 -16.21 3.75 2.63
C ASP A 128 -16.44 2.23 2.56
N THR A 129 -15.83 1.49 3.48
CA THR A 129 -16.01 0.05 3.57
C THR A 129 -15.84 -0.48 4.99
N TYR A 130 -16.10 -1.76 5.20
CA TYR A 130 -15.89 -2.41 6.50
C TYR A 130 -14.40 -2.45 6.84
N GLY A 131 -14.07 -2.35 8.14
CA GLY A 131 -12.68 -2.30 8.60
C GLY A 131 -11.83 -3.51 8.16
N TRP A 132 -12.42 -4.70 8.02
CA TRP A 132 -11.70 -5.88 7.53
C TRP A 132 -11.39 -5.80 6.02
N VAL A 133 -12.29 -5.22 5.21
CA VAL A 133 -12.05 -4.98 3.78
C VAL A 133 -10.96 -3.92 3.61
N ARG A 134 -11.03 -2.86 4.42
CA ARG A 134 -10.03 -1.80 4.47
C ARG A 134 -8.65 -2.36 4.81
N GLY A 135 -8.56 -3.16 5.88
CA GLY A 135 -7.32 -3.82 6.30
C GLY A 135 -6.79 -4.81 5.26
N PHE A 136 -7.66 -5.57 4.61
CA PHE A 136 -7.30 -6.48 3.53
C PHE A 136 -6.64 -5.75 2.37
N TRP A 137 -7.28 -4.72 1.81
CA TRP A 137 -6.70 -3.97 0.69
C TRP A 137 -5.46 -3.17 1.07
N ALA A 138 -5.39 -2.67 2.31
CA ALA A 138 -4.17 -2.04 2.82
C ALA A 138 -3.00 -3.05 2.91
N LEU A 139 -3.25 -4.28 3.35
CA LEU A 139 -2.24 -5.34 3.35
C LEU A 139 -1.83 -5.72 1.92
N MET A 140 -2.79 -5.93 1.01
CA MET A 140 -2.49 -6.27 -0.39
C MET A 140 -1.63 -5.20 -1.08
N GLY A 141 -1.93 -3.91 -0.85
CA GLY A 141 -1.10 -2.81 -1.36
C GLY A 141 0.29 -2.79 -0.72
N SER A 142 0.38 -3.07 0.58
CA SER A 142 1.68 -3.13 1.28
C SER A 142 2.58 -4.25 0.77
N LEU A 143 2.00 -5.36 0.30
CA LEU A 143 2.74 -6.47 -0.33
C LEU A 143 3.35 -6.09 -1.70
N ALA A 144 2.96 -4.96 -2.31
CA ALA A 144 3.59 -4.43 -3.53
C ALA A 144 5.01 -3.87 -3.28
N ILE A 145 5.35 -3.53 -2.03
CA ILE A 145 6.66 -2.96 -1.67
C ILE A 145 6.91 -1.60 -2.35
N GLU A 146 5.91 -0.71 -2.34
CA GLU A 146 6.03 0.68 -2.83
C GLU A 146 6.09 1.71 -1.69
N GLY A 147 6.50 1.26 -0.50
CA GLY A 147 6.33 2.00 0.75
C GLY A 147 5.16 1.49 1.58
N SER A 148 5.14 1.90 2.85
CA SER A 148 4.05 1.61 3.76
C SER A 148 2.78 2.37 3.34
N PRO A 149 1.59 1.99 3.84
CA PRO A 149 0.35 2.69 3.49
C PRO A 149 0.40 4.18 3.82
N LEU A 150 1.03 4.57 4.94
CA LEU A 150 1.14 5.98 5.33
C LEU A 150 2.09 6.74 4.41
N VAL A 151 3.25 6.17 4.12
CA VAL A 151 4.26 6.78 3.25
C VAL A 151 3.74 6.95 1.83
N TRP A 152 3.18 5.89 1.24
CA TRP A 152 2.66 5.92 -0.13
C TRP A 152 1.57 6.99 -0.27
N CYS A 153 0.60 7.02 0.66
CA CYS A 153 -0.47 8.01 0.63
C CYS A 153 0.05 9.43 0.84
N ALA A 154 1.08 9.64 1.67
CA ALA A 154 1.69 10.96 1.88
C ALA A 154 2.35 11.48 0.61
N VAL A 155 3.20 10.67 -0.02
CA VAL A 155 3.87 10.99 -1.29
C VAL A 155 2.83 11.24 -2.39
N HIS A 156 1.80 10.40 -2.48
CA HIS A 156 0.76 10.54 -3.51
C HIS A 156 -0.08 11.81 -3.33
N ARG A 157 -0.45 12.16 -2.08
CA ARG A 157 -1.15 13.42 -1.78
C ARG A 157 -0.28 14.64 -2.09
N MET A 158 1.02 14.56 -1.78
CA MET A 158 1.98 15.62 -2.10
C MET A 158 2.11 15.81 -3.62
N HIS A 159 2.21 14.72 -4.38
CA HIS A 159 2.19 14.76 -5.85
C HIS A 159 0.90 15.42 -6.37
N HIS A 160 -0.26 15.03 -5.88
CA HIS A 160 -1.53 15.66 -6.30
C HIS A 160 -1.61 17.15 -5.96
N GLN A 161 -1.04 17.57 -4.83
CA GLN A 161 -1.04 18.98 -4.42
C GLN A 161 -0.11 19.84 -5.30
N PHE A 162 1.05 19.31 -5.68
CA PHE A 162 2.09 20.04 -6.39
C PHE A 162 2.33 19.56 -7.81
N SER A 163 1.40 18.81 -8.39
CA SER A 163 1.60 18.11 -9.68
C SER A 163 2.25 19.01 -10.73
N ASP A 164 3.40 18.57 -11.23
CA ASP A 164 4.21 19.25 -12.23
C ASP A 164 4.69 20.66 -11.84
N GLN A 165 4.75 20.95 -10.54
CA GLN A 165 5.24 22.19 -9.95
C GLN A 165 6.29 21.88 -8.87
N ASP A 166 7.01 22.91 -8.44
CA ASP A 166 7.97 22.80 -7.34
C ASP A 166 7.29 22.23 -6.09
N GLY A 167 7.83 21.11 -5.59
CA GLY A 167 7.25 20.33 -4.48
C GLY A 167 6.69 18.97 -4.89
N ASP A 168 6.46 18.72 -6.18
CA ASP A 168 6.16 17.38 -6.68
C ASP A 168 7.37 16.46 -6.52
N PRO A 169 7.28 15.35 -5.75
CA PRO A 169 8.42 14.48 -5.51
C PRO A 169 8.96 13.86 -6.79
N HIS A 170 8.12 13.64 -7.81
CA HIS A 170 8.45 12.82 -8.97
C HIS A 170 7.96 13.42 -10.29
N SER A 171 7.94 14.75 -10.40
CA SER A 171 7.58 15.40 -11.67
C SER A 171 8.67 15.17 -12.73
N PRO A 172 8.30 14.74 -13.96
CA PRO A 172 9.24 14.66 -15.07
C PRO A 172 9.53 16.03 -15.70
N HIS A 173 8.80 17.10 -15.34
CA HIS A 173 8.81 18.38 -16.05
C HIS A 173 9.76 19.42 -15.44
N LEU A 174 10.31 19.19 -14.25
CA LEU A 174 11.12 20.17 -13.52
C LEU A 174 12.62 20.19 -13.91
N HIS A 175 12.98 19.57 -15.03
CA HIS A 175 14.39 19.44 -15.48
C HIS A 175 14.79 20.38 -16.62
N GLY A 176 13.89 21.24 -17.09
CA GLY A 176 14.13 22.18 -18.19
C GLY A 176 13.86 21.60 -19.59
N LYS A 177 14.14 22.40 -20.63
CA LYS A 177 13.80 22.06 -22.03
C LYS A 177 14.91 21.28 -22.73
N GLY A 178 14.54 20.49 -23.75
CA GLY A 178 15.46 19.76 -24.64
C GLY A 178 15.61 18.28 -24.29
N TRP A 179 16.08 17.48 -25.26
CA TRP A 179 16.08 16.01 -25.16
C TRP A 179 16.86 15.47 -23.94
N LYS A 180 18.01 16.07 -23.60
CA LYS A 180 18.82 15.65 -22.44
C LYS A 180 18.06 15.83 -21.12
N ASN A 181 17.33 16.94 -21.00
CA ASN A 181 16.55 17.25 -19.80
C ASN A 181 15.29 16.41 -19.73
N TRP A 182 14.69 16.08 -20.87
CA TRP A 182 13.61 15.09 -20.95
C TRP A 182 14.06 13.71 -20.43
N VAL A 183 15.24 13.21 -20.85
CA VAL A 183 15.77 11.92 -20.34
C VAL A 183 16.02 11.97 -18.83
N LYS A 184 16.55 13.10 -18.32
CA LYS A 184 16.73 13.29 -16.87
C LYS A 184 15.41 13.28 -16.12
N GLY A 185 14.39 13.96 -16.62
CA GLY A 185 13.05 13.99 -16.02
C GLY A 185 12.38 12.63 -16.05
N PHE A 186 12.49 11.90 -17.16
CA PHE A 186 12.02 10.52 -17.24
C PHE A 186 12.69 9.63 -16.19
N TYR A 187 14.03 9.65 -16.11
CA TYR A 187 14.76 8.88 -15.10
C TYR A 187 14.39 9.29 -13.67
N HIS A 188 14.26 10.59 -13.42
CA HIS A 188 13.88 11.11 -12.12
C HIS A 188 12.49 10.63 -11.69
N ALA A 189 11.48 10.81 -12.53
CA ALA A 189 10.11 10.37 -12.27
C ALA A 189 10.00 8.84 -12.14
N HIS A 190 10.81 8.08 -12.88
CA HIS A 190 10.78 6.62 -12.83
C HIS A 190 11.50 6.03 -11.61
N CYS A 191 12.68 6.52 -11.26
CA CYS A 191 13.48 5.97 -10.15
C CYS A 191 14.20 7.04 -9.31
N GLY A 192 14.67 8.12 -9.93
CA GLY A 192 15.57 9.07 -9.26
C GLY A 192 14.95 9.74 -8.02
N TRP A 193 13.64 9.99 -8.03
CA TRP A 193 12.93 10.60 -6.90
C TRP A 193 12.99 9.78 -5.61
N MET A 194 13.08 8.45 -5.73
CA MET A 194 13.10 7.55 -4.57
C MET A 194 14.34 7.79 -3.69
N PHE A 195 15.41 8.39 -4.24
CA PHE A 195 16.62 8.70 -3.50
C PHE A 195 16.57 10.07 -2.78
N GLY A 196 15.43 10.79 -2.86
CA GLY A 196 15.16 12.04 -2.16
C GLY A 196 14.44 11.84 -0.80
N GLY A 197 14.16 12.93 -0.10
CA GLY A 197 13.64 12.95 1.28
C GLY A 197 12.12 12.81 1.39
N ALA A 198 11.44 12.37 0.33
CA ALA A 198 9.97 12.22 0.29
C ALA A 198 9.46 11.17 1.30
N TRP A 199 10.36 10.31 1.78
CA TRP A 199 10.11 9.25 2.76
C TRP A 199 10.21 9.70 4.22
N SER A 200 10.50 10.99 4.47
CA SER A 200 10.75 11.48 5.83
C SER A 200 9.48 11.50 6.70
N GLU A 201 9.66 11.24 7.99
CA GLU A 201 8.56 11.23 8.97
C GLU A 201 7.83 12.58 9.01
N SER A 202 8.55 13.70 8.87
CA SER A 202 7.96 15.04 8.82
C SER A 202 6.99 15.22 7.65
N ILE A 203 7.31 14.67 6.46
CA ILE A 203 6.43 14.67 5.30
C ILE A 203 5.22 13.78 5.57
N VAL A 204 5.43 12.55 6.04
CA VAL A 204 4.33 11.62 6.34
C VAL A 204 3.34 12.21 7.34
N SER A 205 3.82 12.72 8.48
CA SER A 205 2.95 13.33 9.50
C SER A 205 2.18 14.55 8.99
N ARG A 206 2.75 15.31 8.04
CA ARG A 206 2.09 16.49 7.44
C ARG A 206 0.94 16.11 6.50
N TYR A 207 1.13 15.10 5.64
CA TYR A 207 0.18 14.80 4.56
C TYR A 207 -0.88 13.76 4.91
N VAL A 208 -0.66 12.92 5.94
CA VAL A 208 -1.62 11.88 6.34
C VAL A 208 -1.95 11.85 7.84
N PRO A 209 -2.20 13.00 8.51
CA PRO A 209 -2.55 13.01 9.94
C PRO A 209 -3.84 12.24 10.23
N ASP A 210 -4.77 12.18 9.26
CA ASP A 210 -5.99 11.39 9.32
C ASP A 210 -5.72 9.89 9.36
N LEU A 211 -4.83 9.38 8.50
CA LEU A 211 -4.52 7.95 8.43
C LEU A 211 -3.69 7.49 9.63
N ALA A 212 -2.90 8.39 10.22
CA ALA A 212 -2.14 8.13 11.43
C ALA A 212 -3.02 7.83 12.66
N THR A 213 -4.32 8.13 12.60
CA THR A 213 -5.27 7.75 13.66
C THR A 213 -5.82 6.33 13.52
N ASP A 214 -5.65 5.69 12.35
CA ASP A 214 -6.12 4.33 12.08
C ASP A 214 -5.13 3.28 12.60
N ARG A 215 -5.51 2.62 13.69
CA ARG A 215 -4.68 1.59 14.34
C ARG A 215 -4.25 0.46 13.42
N THR A 216 -5.05 0.12 12.42
CA THR A 216 -4.72 -0.96 11.46
C THR A 216 -3.60 -0.51 10.54
N LEU A 217 -3.68 0.72 10.03
CA LEU A 217 -2.68 1.27 9.13
C LEU A 217 -1.36 1.55 9.86
N VAL A 218 -1.43 2.08 11.08
CA VAL A 218 -0.25 2.27 11.94
C VAL A 218 0.41 0.93 12.28
N ALA A 219 -0.37 -0.13 12.51
CA ALA A 219 0.20 -1.46 12.72
C ALA A 219 0.91 -1.97 11.46
N LEU A 220 0.30 -1.84 10.27
CA LEU A 220 0.92 -2.23 9.01
C LEU A 220 2.20 -1.45 8.72
N ASP A 221 2.20 -0.14 8.99
CA ASP A 221 3.37 0.73 8.87
C ASP A 221 4.50 0.29 9.82
N ARG A 222 4.18 0.05 11.08
CA ARG A 222 5.15 -0.43 12.07
C ARG A 222 5.74 -1.81 11.73
N PHE A 223 4.93 -2.72 11.20
CA PHE A 223 5.35 -4.08 10.84
C PHE A 223 5.77 -4.20 9.37
N TYR A 224 6.03 -3.08 8.69
CA TYR A 224 6.23 -3.08 7.24
C TYR A 224 7.36 -4.01 6.77
N LEU A 225 8.48 -4.10 7.50
CA LEU A 225 9.55 -5.06 7.18
C LEU A 225 9.08 -6.52 7.22
N GLY A 226 8.17 -6.85 8.14
CA GLY A 226 7.53 -8.17 8.19
C GLY A 226 6.61 -8.41 6.99
N VAL A 227 5.94 -7.36 6.49
CA VAL A 227 5.13 -7.43 5.27
C VAL A 227 6.01 -7.60 4.02
N VAL A 228 7.16 -6.93 3.96
CA VAL A 228 8.17 -7.13 2.90
C VAL A 228 8.67 -8.57 2.90
N ALA A 229 9.02 -9.11 4.07
CA ALA A 229 9.42 -10.50 4.21
C ALA A 229 8.30 -11.46 3.80
N LEU A 230 7.05 -11.18 4.20
CA LEU A 230 5.89 -11.98 3.80
C LEU A 230 5.70 -11.97 2.27
N SER A 231 5.84 -10.81 1.64
CA SER A 231 5.72 -10.65 0.18
C SER A 231 6.74 -11.51 -0.57
N LEU A 232 7.98 -11.61 -0.08
CA LEU A 232 9.03 -12.41 -0.68
C LEU A 232 8.90 -13.91 -0.35
N LEU A 233 8.64 -14.24 0.92
CA LEU A 233 8.73 -15.60 1.43
C LEU A 233 7.45 -16.41 1.25
N ALA A 234 6.26 -15.78 1.17
CA ALA A 234 5.01 -16.50 0.92
C ALA A 234 5.03 -17.30 -0.41
N PRO A 235 5.36 -16.71 -1.57
CA PRO A 235 5.41 -17.48 -2.82
C PRO A 235 6.50 -18.55 -2.80
N ALA A 236 7.62 -18.30 -2.11
CA ALA A 236 8.67 -19.30 -1.90
C ALA A 236 8.16 -20.49 -1.07
N ALA A 237 7.49 -20.22 0.05
CA ALA A 237 6.92 -21.27 0.91
C ALA A 237 5.85 -22.07 0.16
N ILE A 238 4.93 -21.41 -0.55
CA ILE A 238 3.89 -22.07 -1.33
C ILE A 238 4.51 -23.00 -2.37
N ALA A 239 5.43 -22.49 -3.18
CA ALA A 239 6.06 -23.28 -4.24
C ALA A 239 6.93 -24.42 -3.69
N GLY A 240 7.69 -24.16 -2.61
CA GLY A 240 8.51 -25.15 -1.94
C GLY A 240 7.70 -26.30 -1.36
N LEU A 241 6.55 -26.00 -0.74
CA LEU A 241 5.64 -27.00 -0.19
C LEU A 241 4.91 -27.78 -1.29
N VAL A 242 4.42 -27.12 -2.35
CA VAL A 242 3.72 -27.79 -3.45
C VAL A 242 4.64 -28.73 -4.21
N THR A 243 5.90 -28.34 -4.42
CA THR A 243 6.90 -29.16 -5.11
C THR A 243 7.70 -30.08 -4.18
N MET A 244 7.52 -29.92 -2.86
CA MET A 244 8.33 -30.56 -1.82
C MET A 244 9.85 -30.43 -2.08
N SER A 245 10.29 -29.25 -2.54
CA SER A 245 11.67 -29.03 -2.98
C SER A 245 12.20 -27.62 -2.68
N TRP A 246 13.50 -27.53 -2.39
CA TRP A 246 14.20 -26.25 -2.25
C TRP A 246 14.30 -25.49 -3.56
N GLN A 247 14.42 -26.21 -4.69
CA GLN A 247 14.40 -25.60 -6.01
C GLN A 247 13.06 -24.92 -6.29
N GLY A 248 11.93 -25.56 -5.96
CA GLY A 248 10.62 -24.94 -6.09
C GLY A 248 10.45 -23.74 -5.17
N ALA A 249 11.01 -23.78 -3.96
CA ALA A 249 11.02 -22.61 -3.08
C ALA A 249 11.80 -21.44 -3.69
N ALA A 250 13.00 -21.70 -4.22
CA ALA A 250 13.82 -20.69 -4.87
C ALA A 250 13.13 -20.10 -6.12
N LEU A 251 12.49 -20.95 -6.94
CA LEU A 251 11.72 -20.49 -8.10
C LEU A 251 10.45 -19.72 -7.71
N GLY A 252 9.80 -20.09 -6.61
CA GLY A 252 8.69 -19.32 -6.03
C GLY A 252 9.12 -17.93 -5.56
N LEU A 253 10.26 -17.82 -4.87
CA LEU A 253 10.87 -16.54 -4.49
C LEU A 253 11.22 -15.71 -5.73
N LEU A 254 11.79 -16.34 -6.76
CA LEU A 254 12.22 -15.68 -7.97
C LEU A 254 11.04 -15.11 -8.76
N TRP A 255 10.08 -15.96 -9.15
CA TRP A 255 8.95 -15.56 -10.00
C TRP A 255 7.83 -14.86 -9.22
N GLY A 256 7.37 -15.46 -8.13
CA GLY A 256 6.29 -14.92 -7.31
C GLY A 256 6.74 -13.80 -6.37
N GLY A 257 8.04 -13.70 -6.08
CA GLY A 257 8.66 -12.60 -5.35
C GLY A 257 9.25 -11.55 -6.29
N LEU A 258 10.51 -11.74 -6.70
CA LEU A 258 11.32 -10.73 -7.38
C LEU A 258 10.76 -10.27 -8.72
N VAL A 259 10.43 -11.18 -9.64
CA VAL A 259 9.89 -10.84 -10.97
C VAL A 259 8.55 -10.13 -10.81
N ARG A 260 7.67 -10.64 -9.94
CA ARG A 260 6.38 -10.01 -9.68
C ARG A 260 6.53 -8.59 -9.12
N ILE A 261 7.44 -8.36 -8.16
CA ILE A 261 7.73 -7.01 -7.65
C ILE A 261 8.24 -6.11 -8.77
N PHE A 262 9.18 -6.59 -9.57
CA PHE A 262 9.71 -5.85 -10.71
C PHE A 262 8.60 -5.42 -11.67
N VAL A 263 7.73 -6.35 -12.08
CA VAL A 263 6.61 -6.05 -12.98
C VAL A 263 5.62 -5.07 -12.34
N THR A 264 5.28 -5.21 -11.05
CA THR A 264 4.39 -4.27 -10.35
C THR A 264 4.98 -2.85 -10.33
N HIS A 265 6.29 -2.68 -10.12
CA HIS A 265 6.92 -1.36 -10.00
C HIS A 265 7.07 -0.61 -11.34
N HIS A 266 6.89 -1.28 -12.48
CA HIS A 266 7.12 -0.71 -13.81
C HIS A 266 5.83 -0.51 -14.62
N ILE A 267 4.66 -0.61 -13.97
CA ILE A 267 3.33 -0.35 -14.55
C ILE A 267 2.66 0.85 -13.88
#